data_AF-A0A0L8L5L4-F1
#
_entry.id   AF-A0A0L8L5L4-F1
#
_cell.length_a   1.000
_cell.length_b   1.000
_cell.length_c   1.000
_cell.angle_alpha   90.00
_cell.angle_beta   90.00
_cell.angle_gamma   90.00
#
_symmetry.space_group_name_H-M   'P 1'
#
loop_
_entity.id
_entity.type
_entity.pdbx_description
1 polymer ?
#
loop_
_entity_poly.entity_id
_entity_poly.type
_entity_poly.pdbx_seq_one_letter_code
_entity_poly.pdbx_strand_id
1 'polypeptide(L)'
;MGVLVGLVGFGLILAGVVWKGRAVRPFAASRAHSVAQREYARALQRASDQVIAAARRSAGEGEPAIVTVDAVVHLTREHYGYDTVERHHAAAALRRRFEHRRCAADCVTDAYG
;
A
#
# COMPACT_ATOMS: atom_id res chain seq x y z
N MET A 1 3.18 -10.04 58.48
CA MET A 1 3.53 -8.76 57.83
C MET A 1 4.42 -8.91 56.60
N GLY A 2 5.46 -9.76 56.60
CA GLY A 2 6.38 -9.90 55.45
C GLY A 2 5.75 -10.37 54.12
N VAL A 3 4.72 -11.24 54.18
CA VAL A 3 4.09 -11.81 52.98
C VAL A 3 3.27 -10.77 52.18
N LEU A 4 2.56 -9.88 52.88
CA LEU A 4 1.80 -8.80 52.25
C LEU A 4 2.72 -7.78 51.56
N VAL A 5 3.86 -7.46 52.18
CA VAL A 5 4.85 -6.54 51.61
C VAL A 5 5.50 -7.14 50.36
N GLY A 6 5.80 -8.45 50.39
CA GLY A 6 6.34 -9.16 49.23
C GLY A 6 5.39 -9.17 48.02
N LEU A 7 4.09 -9.42 48.26
CA LEU A 7 3.09 -9.43 47.19
C LEU A 7 2.88 -8.05 46.56
N VAL A 8 2.88 -6.98 47.38
CA VAL A 8 2.74 -5.61 46.87
C VAL A 8 3.98 -5.21 46.06
N GLY A 9 5.18 -5.53 46.54
CA GLY A 9 6.42 -5.27 45.80
C GLY A 9 6.47 -6.02 44.46
N PHE A 10 6.06 -7.29 44.45
CA PHE A 10 6.04 -8.10 43.24
C PHE A 10 5.00 -7.61 42.22
N GLY A 11 3.82 -7.20 42.70
CA GLY A 11 2.78 -6.59 41.86
C GLY A 11 3.26 -5.30 41.18
N LEU A 12 4.00 -4.45 41.90
CA LEU A 12 4.56 -3.22 41.35
C LEU A 12 5.66 -3.48 40.31
N ILE A 13 6.51 -4.50 40.53
CA ILE A 13 7.54 -4.88 39.56
C ILE A 13 6.89 -5.40 38.28
N LEU A 14 5.90 -6.28 38.38
CA LEU A 14 5.16 -6.80 37.22
C LEU A 14 4.44 -5.68 36.46
N ALA A 15 3.78 -4.76 37.18
CA ALA A 15 3.13 -3.61 36.58
C ALA A 15 4.15 -2.70 35.85
N GLY A 16 5.32 -2.45 36.44
CA GLY A 16 6.39 -1.67 35.83
C GLY A 16 6.96 -2.32 34.57
N VAL A 17 7.15 -3.64 34.57
CA VAL A 17 7.64 -4.41 33.41
C VAL A 17 6.61 -4.39 32.27
N VAL A 18 5.34 -4.59 32.57
CA VAL A 18 4.25 -4.54 31.57
C VAL A 18 4.10 -3.13 31.00
N TRP A 19 4.15 -2.10 31.85
CA TRP A 19 3.99 -0.72 31.41
C TRP A 19 5.19 -0.22 30.60
N LYS A 20 6.41 -0.59 31.00
CA LYS A 20 7.63 -0.34 30.22
C LYS A 20 7.61 -1.11 28.90
N GLY A 21 7.25 -2.39 28.90
CA GLY A 21 7.09 -3.19 27.68
C GLY A 21 6.06 -2.62 26.71
N ARG A 22 5.00 -1.98 27.21
CA ARG A 22 3.99 -1.28 26.39
C ARG A 22 4.48 0.08 25.87
N ALA A 23 5.30 0.80 26.63
CA ALA A 23 5.95 2.04 26.19
C ALA A 23 7.10 1.80 25.19
N VAL A 24 7.78 0.65 25.28
CA VAL A 24 8.84 0.23 24.36
C VAL A 24 8.30 -0.65 23.22
N ARG A 25 6.97 -0.87 23.13
CA ARG A 25 6.36 -1.52 21.96
C ARG A 25 6.79 -0.67 20.76
N PRO A 26 7.61 -1.20 19.84
CA PRO A 26 8.50 -0.35 19.09
C PRO A 26 7.67 0.50 18.14
N PHE A 27 7.60 1.80 18.42
CA PHE A 27 7.17 2.82 17.48
C PHE A 27 7.87 2.62 16.11
N ALA A 28 9.08 2.03 16.11
CA ALA A 28 9.82 1.63 14.93
C ALA A 28 9.10 0.58 14.05
N ALA A 29 8.51 -0.49 14.60
CA ALA A 29 7.84 -1.51 13.78
C ALA A 29 6.53 -0.98 13.19
N SER A 30 5.76 -0.23 13.99
CA SER A 30 4.54 0.45 13.51
C SER A 30 4.88 1.51 12.44
N ARG A 31 5.94 2.31 12.65
CA ARG A 31 6.43 3.24 11.62
C ARG A 31 6.89 2.52 10.36
N ALA A 32 7.68 1.45 10.50
CA ALA A 32 8.17 0.68 9.36
C ALA A 32 7.00 0.15 8.52
N HIS A 33 5.96 -0.38 9.16
CA HIS A 33 4.76 -0.84 8.46
C HIS A 33 4.02 0.31 7.76
N SER A 34 3.85 1.45 8.45
CA SER A 34 3.20 2.63 7.85
C SER A 34 3.97 3.19 6.65
N VAL A 35 5.30 3.16 6.69
CA VAL A 35 6.16 3.60 5.58
C VAL A 35 6.07 2.62 4.42
N ALA A 36 6.15 1.31 4.69
CA ALA A 36 5.98 0.28 3.69
C ALA A 36 4.63 0.39 2.96
N GLN A 37 3.55 0.60 3.71
CA GLN A 37 2.21 0.76 3.13
C GLN A 37 2.10 2.03 2.26
N ARG A 38 2.75 3.12 2.66
CA ARG A 38 2.82 4.35 1.85
C ARG A 38 3.63 4.14 0.58
N GLU A 39 4.76 3.46 0.65
CA GLU A 39 5.58 3.17 -0.53
C GLU A 39 4.87 2.22 -1.49
N TYR A 40 4.14 1.23 -0.98
CA TYR A 40 3.27 0.36 -1.78
C TYR A 40 2.20 1.16 -2.54
N ALA A 41 1.48 2.04 -1.86
CA ALA A 41 0.49 2.91 -2.49
C ALA A 41 1.11 3.84 -3.55
N ARG A 42 2.30 4.39 -3.29
CA ARG A 42 3.05 5.20 -4.26
C ARG A 42 3.49 4.38 -5.46
N ALA A 43 3.96 3.15 -5.26
CA ALA A 43 4.36 2.26 -6.34
C ALA A 43 3.18 1.97 -7.27
N LEU A 44 2.00 1.64 -6.71
CA LEU A 44 0.78 1.43 -7.50
C LEU A 44 0.37 2.67 -8.31
N GLN A 45 0.49 3.87 -7.73
CA GLN A 45 0.21 5.12 -8.44
C GLN A 45 1.19 5.35 -9.60
N ARG A 46 2.49 5.14 -9.37
CA ARG A 46 3.52 5.28 -10.41
C ARG A 46 3.37 4.23 -11.51
N ALA A 47 3.06 2.98 -11.14
CA ALA A 47 2.79 1.91 -12.09
C ALA A 47 1.56 2.25 -12.96
N SER A 48 0.45 2.71 -12.35
CA SER A 48 -0.74 3.14 -13.09
C SER A 48 -0.43 4.26 -14.09
N ASP A 49 0.38 5.23 -13.69
CA ASP A 49 0.83 6.33 -14.55
C ASP A 49 1.67 5.86 -15.74
N GLN A 50 2.55 4.89 -15.50
CA GLN A 50 3.41 4.30 -16.53
C GLN A 50 2.58 3.47 -17.51
N VAL A 51 1.63 2.66 -17.03
CA VAL A 51 0.73 1.90 -17.90
C VAL A 51 -0.10 2.84 -18.75
N ILE A 52 -0.69 3.89 -18.18
CA ILE A 52 -1.45 4.89 -18.97
C ILE A 52 -0.57 5.54 -20.03
N ALA A 53 0.65 5.96 -19.68
CA ALA A 53 1.57 6.57 -20.64
C ALA A 53 2.02 5.60 -21.74
N ALA A 54 2.27 4.33 -21.38
CA ALA A 54 2.65 3.29 -22.33
C ALA A 54 1.49 2.95 -23.29
N ALA A 55 0.27 2.81 -22.76
CA ALA A 55 -0.93 2.57 -23.56
C ALA A 55 -1.17 3.70 -24.56
N ARG A 56 -1.08 4.96 -24.12
CA ARG A 56 -1.21 6.12 -25.02
C ARG A 56 -0.15 6.18 -26.11
N ARG A 57 1.10 5.79 -25.79
CA ARG A 57 2.18 5.76 -26.78
C ARG A 57 2.06 4.61 -27.78
N SER A 58 1.36 3.54 -27.42
CA SER A 58 1.17 2.37 -28.28
C SER A 58 -0.14 2.40 -29.06
N ALA A 59 -1.11 3.22 -28.64
CA ALA A 59 -2.35 3.44 -29.38
C ALA A 59 -2.08 4.09 -30.74
N GLY A 60 -2.71 3.55 -31.79
CA GLY A 60 -2.69 4.15 -33.13
C GLY A 60 -3.51 5.45 -33.18
N GLU A 61 -3.36 6.21 -34.28
CA GLU A 61 -4.18 7.40 -34.51
C GLU A 61 -5.68 7.04 -34.53
N GLY A 62 -6.45 7.66 -33.63
CA GLY A 62 -7.90 7.45 -33.52
C GLY A 62 -8.32 6.19 -32.76
N GLU A 63 -7.39 5.36 -32.30
CA GLU A 63 -7.70 4.19 -31.47
C GLU A 63 -7.66 4.55 -29.97
N PRO A 64 -8.60 4.04 -29.16
CA PRO A 64 -8.57 4.26 -27.72
C PRO A 64 -7.44 3.45 -27.06
N ALA A 65 -6.71 4.08 -26.14
CA ALA A 65 -5.67 3.42 -25.37
C ALA A 65 -6.27 2.43 -24.36
N ILE A 66 -5.95 1.13 -24.49
CA ILE A 66 -6.44 0.10 -23.56
C ILE A 66 -5.53 0.04 -22.32
N VAL A 67 -6.11 0.26 -21.15
CA VAL A 67 -5.40 0.32 -19.87
C VAL A 67 -6.02 -0.69 -18.89
N THR A 68 -5.31 -1.77 -18.60
CA THR A 68 -5.84 -2.87 -17.77
C THR A 68 -5.28 -2.86 -16.34
N VAL A 69 -6.08 -3.34 -15.38
CA VAL A 69 -5.63 -3.59 -14.00
C VAL A 69 -4.51 -4.62 -13.98
N ASP A 70 -4.58 -5.64 -14.85
CA ASP A 70 -3.55 -6.68 -14.95
C ASP A 70 -2.19 -6.11 -15.36
N ALA A 71 -2.17 -5.16 -16.32
CA ALA A 71 -0.93 -4.46 -16.69
C ALA A 71 -0.33 -3.67 -15.50
N VAL A 72 -1.17 -3.07 -14.66
CA VAL A 72 -0.70 -2.38 -13.43
C VAL A 72 -0.13 -3.39 -12.44
N VAL A 73 -0.81 -4.53 -12.23
CA VAL A 73 -0.33 -5.62 -11.36
C VAL A 73 1.02 -6.13 -11.85
N HIS A 74 1.12 -6.47 -13.14
CA HIS A 74 2.33 -6.99 -13.75
C HIS A 74 3.49 -6.01 -13.62
N LEU A 75 3.30 -4.75 -14.02
CA LEU A 75 4.33 -3.72 -13.90
C LEU A 75 4.74 -3.46 -12.45
N THR A 76 3.81 -3.54 -11.50
CA THR A 76 4.14 -3.41 -10.07
C THR A 76 5.01 -4.56 -9.58
N ARG A 77 4.74 -5.79 -10.03
CA ARG A 77 5.55 -6.96 -9.65
C ARG A 77 6.95 -6.90 -10.26
N GLU A 78 7.02 -6.66 -11.56
CA GLU A 78 8.28 -6.68 -12.31
C GLU A 78 9.20 -5.49 -12.00
N HIS A 79 8.63 -4.28 -11.92
CA HIS A 79 9.44 -3.06 -11.82
C HIS A 79 9.63 -2.58 -10.38
N TYR A 80 8.70 -2.91 -9.48
CA TYR A 80 8.75 -2.46 -8.08
C TYR A 80 9.02 -3.59 -7.08
N GLY A 81 9.16 -4.84 -7.54
CA GLY A 81 9.61 -5.96 -6.71
C GLY A 81 8.60 -6.44 -5.68
N TYR A 82 7.30 -6.21 -5.90
CA TYR A 82 6.26 -6.76 -5.04
C TYR A 82 5.88 -8.18 -5.49
N ASP A 83 5.99 -9.18 -4.64
CA ASP A 83 5.64 -10.57 -4.99
C ASP A 83 4.15 -10.73 -5.28
N THR A 84 3.33 -10.08 -4.45
CA THR A 84 1.87 -10.13 -4.51
C THR A 84 1.31 -8.72 -4.60
N VAL A 85 0.41 -8.50 -5.55
CA VAL A 85 -0.34 -7.26 -5.67
C VAL A 85 -1.80 -7.61 -5.75
N GLU A 86 -2.55 -7.16 -4.76
CA GLU A 86 -3.99 -7.31 -4.71
C GLU A 86 -4.65 -6.57 -5.87
N ARG A 87 -5.45 -7.28 -6.66
CA ARG A 87 -6.13 -6.71 -7.84
C ARG A 87 -7.00 -5.51 -7.47
N HIS A 88 -7.64 -5.54 -6.29
CA HIS A 88 -8.47 -4.45 -5.81
C HIS A 88 -7.66 -3.17 -5.47
N HIS A 89 -6.43 -3.31 -4.96
CA HIS A 89 -5.53 -2.18 -4.73
C HIS A 89 -5.05 -1.57 -6.05
N ALA A 90 -4.67 -2.42 -7.01
CA ALA A 90 -4.28 -1.99 -8.35
C ALA A 90 -5.45 -1.28 -9.07
N ALA A 91 -6.66 -1.83 -9.01
CA ALA A 91 -7.85 -1.22 -9.58
C ALA A 91 -8.14 0.14 -8.95
N ALA A 92 -8.09 0.26 -7.61
CA ALA A 92 -8.33 1.54 -6.93
C ALA A 92 -7.29 2.61 -7.30
N ALA A 93 -6.01 2.23 -7.41
CA ALA A 93 -4.96 3.13 -7.86
C ALA A 93 -5.16 3.57 -9.32
N LEU A 94 -5.52 2.62 -10.18
CA LEU A 94 -5.77 2.87 -11.60
C LEU A 94 -6.97 3.81 -11.79
N ARG A 95 -8.11 3.57 -11.12
CA ARG A 95 -9.29 4.48 -11.17
C ARG A 95 -8.91 5.91 -10.84
N ARG A 96 -8.19 6.12 -9.73
CA ARG A 96 -7.75 7.47 -9.31
C ARG A 96 -6.88 8.16 -10.37
N ARG A 97 -5.96 7.44 -11.01
CA ARG A 97 -5.08 8.03 -12.03
C ARG A 97 -5.80 8.23 -13.37
N PHE A 98 -6.70 7.32 -13.71
CA PHE A 98 -7.56 7.41 -14.88
C PHE A 98 -8.41 8.69 -14.84
N GLU A 99 -9.07 8.95 -13.71
CA GLU A 99 -9.84 10.18 -13.46
C GLU A 99 -8.94 11.42 -13.47
N HIS A 100 -7.83 11.38 -12.71
CA HIS A 100 -6.94 12.52 -12.57
C HIS A 100 -6.31 12.98 -13.90
N ARG A 101 -5.99 12.04 -14.80
CA ARG A 101 -5.43 12.35 -16.13
C ARG A 101 -6.48 12.55 -17.22
N ARG A 102 -7.77 12.56 -16.85
CA ARG A 102 -8.91 12.63 -17.80
C ARG A 102 -8.79 11.60 -18.92
N CYS A 103 -8.30 10.39 -18.62
CA CYS A 103 -8.10 9.33 -19.61
C CYS A 103 -9.43 8.84 -20.21
N ALA A 104 -10.58 9.15 -19.60
CA ALA A 104 -11.88 8.82 -20.14
C ALA A 104 -12.14 9.38 -21.55
N ALA A 105 -11.38 10.40 -21.99
CA ALA A 105 -11.52 10.97 -23.33
C ALA A 105 -10.87 10.13 -24.43
N ASP A 106 -9.84 9.36 -24.10
CA ASP A 106 -8.95 8.70 -25.07
C ASP A 106 -8.51 7.28 -24.66
N CYS A 107 -9.01 6.76 -23.54
CA CYS A 107 -8.62 5.47 -22.97
C CYS A 107 -9.83 4.65 -22.53
N VAL A 108 -9.66 3.32 -22.51
CA VAL A 108 -10.63 2.35 -21.97
C VAL A 108 -9.96 1.53 -20.87
N THR A 109 -10.70 1.16 -19.82
CA THR A 109 -10.16 0.41 -18.68
C THR A 109 -11.15 -0.61 -18.09
N ASP A 110 -10.62 -1.75 -17.64
CA ASP A 110 -11.36 -2.79 -16.88
C ASP A 110 -11.43 -2.48 -15.38
N ALA A 111 -10.90 -1.33 -14.93
CA ALA A 111 -10.81 -1.02 -13.51
C ALA A 111 -12.16 -0.95 -12.78
N TYR A 112 -13.27 -0.76 -13.49
CA TYR A 112 -14.63 -0.64 -12.91
C TYR A 112 -15.47 -1.92 -13.02
N GLY A 113 -14.97 -2.95 -13.70
CA GLY A 113 -15.64 -4.25 -13.86
C GLY A 113 -15.46 -5.19 -12.69
#